data_AF-A0A2I8DNW5-F1
#
_entry.id   AF-A0A2I8DNW5-F1
#
_cell.length_a   1.000
_cell.length_b   1.000
_cell.length_c   1.000
_cell.angle_alpha   90.00
_cell.angle_beta   90.00
_cell.angle_gamma   90.00
#
_symmetry.space_group_name_H-M   'P 1'
#
loop_
_entity.id
_entity.type
_entity.pdbx_description
1 polymer ?
#
loop_
_entity_poly.entity_id
_entity_poly.type
_entity_poly.pdbx_seq_one_letter_code
_entity_poly.pdbx_strand_id
1 'polypeptide(L)'
;MTDAHNTAPADPRVYIAQSLEGMKAATAAHCGSWHLDQAERWSVDMDEGLIRFVLPDGMHASAPVQIVGTTNSDDGSFLWGWDHPSVPPELAEHAELARAFGEAHGLPEYSNRKVECDDMRAWEFAAVAMRLGGASGTYRGQASETACVWMTFGAVTLSQG
;
A
#
# COMPACT_ATOMS: atom_id res chain seq x y z
N MET A 1 39.38 -10.61 -1.36
CA MET A 1 39.74 -9.21 -1.01
C MET A 1 38.89 -8.30 -1.90
N THR A 2 37.57 -8.38 -1.71
CA THR A 2 36.70 -7.35 -1.11
C THR A 2 36.35 -6.24 -2.10
N ASP A 3 35.50 -6.58 -3.08
CA ASP A 3 34.66 -5.58 -3.76
C ASP A 3 33.29 -5.59 -3.08
N ALA A 4 33.24 -5.00 -1.90
CA ALA A 4 31.97 -4.55 -1.35
C ALA A 4 31.64 -3.25 -2.07
N HIS A 5 30.76 -3.31 -3.07
CA HIS A 5 29.99 -2.15 -3.50
C HIS A 5 29.18 -1.68 -2.29
N ASN A 6 29.82 -0.86 -1.45
CA ASN A 6 29.19 -0.09 -0.40
C ASN A 6 28.43 1.04 -1.10
N THR A 7 27.36 0.68 -1.80
CA THR A 7 26.37 1.64 -2.25
C THR A 7 25.78 2.21 -0.98
N ALA A 8 26.05 3.47 -0.68
CA ALA A 8 25.34 4.17 0.38
C ALA A 8 23.84 3.87 0.24
N PRO A 9 23.08 3.67 1.34
CA PRO A 9 21.64 3.59 1.25
C PRO A 9 21.17 4.80 0.43
N ALA A 10 20.37 4.55 -0.61
CA ALA A 10 19.88 5.61 -1.49
C ALA A 10 19.21 6.69 -0.61
N ASP A 11 19.41 7.99 -0.92
CA ASP A 11 18.79 9.08 -0.15
C ASP A 11 17.29 8.75 0.03
N PRO A 12 16.79 8.60 1.26
CA PRO A 12 15.44 8.14 1.51
C PRO A 12 14.40 9.04 0.84
N ARG A 13 14.67 10.34 0.69
CA ARG A 13 13.78 11.28 -0.02
C ARG A 13 13.70 10.97 -1.51
N VAL A 14 14.83 10.63 -2.12
CA VAL A 14 14.87 10.20 -3.54
C VAL A 14 14.13 8.87 -3.70
N TYR A 15 14.31 7.94 -2.76
CA TYR A 15 13.61 6.66 -2.77
C TYR A 15 12.09 6.84 -2.68
N ILE A 16 11.62 7.68 -1.75
CA ILE A 16 10.19 8.00 -1.58
C ILE A 16 9.63 8.64 -2.85
N ALA A 17 10.31 9.67 -3.39
CA ALA A 17 9.86 10.35 -4.60
C ALA A 17 9.75 9.40 -5.81
N GLN A 18 10.76 8.55 -6.01
CA GLN A 18 10.71 7.53 -7.07
C GLN A 18 9.61 6.48 -6.85
N SER A 19 9.33 6.13 -5.58
CA SER A 19 8.26 5.20 -5.25
C SER A 19 6.89 5.79 -5.61
N LEU A 20 6.66 7.07 -5.31
CA LEU A 20 5.46 7.79 -5.72
C LEU A 20 5.28 7.81 -7.24
N GLU A 21 6.34 8.11 -8.00
CA GLU A 21 6.27 8.11 -9.46
C GLU A 21 5.99 6.71 -10.03
N GLY A 22 6.63 5.68 -9.48
CA GLY A 22 6.36 4.28 -9.84
C GLY A 22 4.91 3.88 -9.55
N MET A 23 4.40 4.27 -8.38
CA MET A 23 3.01 4.02 -7.99
C MET A 23 2.04 4.72 -8.95
N LYS A 24 2.23 6.00 -9.28
CA LYS A 24 1.37 6.73 -10.24
C LYS A 24 1.34 6.04 -11.60
N ALA A 25 2.49 5.58 -12.10
CA ALA A 25 2.58 4.86 -13.36
C ALA A 25 1.83 3.51 -13.30
N ALA A 26 1.97 2.76 -12.21
CA ALA A 26 1.25 1.50 -11.99
C ALA A 26 -0.27 1.72 -11.94
N THR A 27 -0.73 2.73 -11.20
CA THR A 27 -2.15 3.09 -11.13
C THR A 27 -2.68 3.43 -12.52
N ALA A 28 -1.98 4.26 -13.29
CA ALA A 28 -2.39 4.61 -14.66
C ALA A 28 -2.49 3.37 -15.56
N ALA A 29 -1.56 2.41 -15.43
CA ALA A 29 -1.59 1.15 -16.16
C ALA A 29 -2.80 0.27 -15.77
N HIS A 30 -3.14 0.18 -14.48
CA HIS A 30 -4.31 -0.57 -14.01
C HIS A 30 -5.63 0.05 -14.48
N CYS A 31 -5.75 1.39 -14.42
CA CYS A 31 -6.91 2.10 -14.98
C CYS A 31 -7.06 1.87 -16.49
N GLY A 32 -5.94 1.89 -17.23
CA GLY A 32 -5.93 1.68 -18.68
C GLY A 32 -6.17 0.23 -19.13
N SER A 33 -5.90 -0.76 -18.27
CA SER A 33 -5.96 -2.18 -18.65
C SER A 33 -7.22 -2.90 -18.16
N TRP A 34 -7.71 -2.60 -16.96
CA TRP A 34 -8.89 -3.24 -16.40
C TRP A 34 -9.84 -2.27 -15.68
N HIS A 35 -9.65 -0.96 -15.87
CA HIS A 35 -10.56 0.07 -15.37
C HIS A 35 -10.69 0.09 -13.84
N LEU A 36 -9.56 -0.02 -13.13
CA LEU A 36 -9.50 0.10 -11.66
C LEU A 36 -10.25 1.34 -11.13
N ASP A 37 -10.16 2.48 -11.83
CA ASP A 37 -10.82 3.74 -11.51
C ASP A 37 -12.35 3.70 -11.66
N GLN A 38 -12.89 2.66 -12.31
CA GLN A 38 -14.32 2.46 -12.50
C GLN A 38 -14.88 1.35 -11.60
N ALA A 39 -14.09 0.81 -10.67
CA ALA A 39 -14.58 -0.19 -9.73
C ALA A 39 -15.76 0.35 -8.91
N GLU A 40 -16.91 -0.31 -9.05
CA GLU A 40 -18.15 0.08 -8.37
C GLU A 40 -18.12 -0.31 -6.89
N ARG A 41 -17.49 -1.43 -6.59
CA ARG A 41 -17.34 -1.98 -5.24
C ARG A 41 -15.99 -2.63 -5.06
N TRP A 42 -15.52 -2.62 -3.83
CA TRP A 42 -14.34 -3.35 -3.41
C TRP A 42 -14.61 -4.08 -2.10
N SER A 43 -13.88 -5.14 -1.84
CA SER A 43 -13.84 -5.82 -0.55
C SER A 43 -12.48 -6.46 -0.32
N VAL A 44 -12.14 -6.70 0.94
CA VAL A 44 -11.00 -7.52 1.33
C VAL A 44 -11.51 -8.77 2.02
N ASP A 45 -11.06 -9.91 1.52
CA ASP A 45 -11.16 -11.18 2.20
C ASP A 45 -9.85 -11.41 2.97
N MET A 46 -9.89 -11.24 4.29
CA MET A 46 -8.70 -11.37 5.13
C MET A 46 -8.33 -12.84 5.38
N ASP A 47 -9.26 -13.77 5.24
CA ASP A 47 -8.98 -15.20 5.40
C ASP A 47 -8.25 -15.74 4.16
N GLU A 48 -8.63 -15.28 2.97
CA GLU A 48 -7.97 -15.63 1.71
C GLU A 48 -6.78 -14.72 1.35
N GLY A 49 -6.66 -13.57 2.01
CA GLY A 49 -5.64 -12.56 1.71
C GLY A 49 -5.82 -11.93 0.33
N LEU A 50 -7.06 -11.69 -0.08
CA LEU A 50 -7.40 -11.13 -1.39
C LEU A 50 -8.14 -9.81 -1.27
N ILE A 51 -7.79 -8.85 -2.13
CA ILE A 51 -8.67 -7.74 -2.49
C ILE A 51 -9.49 -8.14 -3.70
N ARG A 52 -10.78 -7.80 -3.70
CA ARG A 52 -11.73 -8.04 -4.78
C ARG A 52 -12.35 -6.74 -5.23
N PHE A 53 -12.53 -6.60 -6.53
CA PHE A 53 -13.20 -5.47 -7.16
C PHE A 53 -14.36 -5.99 -8.01
N VAL A 54 -15.47 -5.26 -7.97
CA VAL A 54 -16.57 -5.37 -8.93
C VAL A 54 -16.45 -4.20 -9.88
N LEU A 55 -16.26 -4.51 -11.16
CA LEU A 55 -16.14 -3.57 -12.26
C LEU A 55 -17.49 -3.40 -12.96
N PRO A 56 -17.62 -2.41 -13.86
CA PRO A 56 -18.80 -2.29 -14.71
C PRO A 56 -19.08 -3.59 -15.47
N ASP A 57 -20.35 -3.80 -15.81
CA ASP A 57 -20.85 -4.96 -16.56
C ASP A 57 -20.67 -6.32 -15.84
N GLY A 58 -20.41 -6.32 -14.53
CA GLY A 58 -20.33 -7.53 -13.71
C GLY A 58 -19.00 -8.28 -13.83
N MET A 59 -17.96 -7.64 -14.37
CA MET A 59 -16.61 -8.21 -14.37
C MET A 59 -15.99 -8.09 -12.97
N HIS A 60 -15.21 -9.10 -12.57
CA HIS A 60 -14.54 -9.13 -11.29
C HIS A 60 -13.02 -9.11 -11.47
N ALA A 61 -12.34 -8.37 -10.60
CA ALA A 61 -10.88 -8.43 -10.46
C ALA A 61 -10.53 -8.88 -9.04
N SER A 62 -9.47 -9.68 -8.91
CA SER A 62 -8.94 -10.08 -7.60
C SER A 62 -7.42 -10.13 -7.61
N ALA A 63 -6.81 -9.85 -6.46
CA ALA A 63 -5.36 -9.87 -6.30
C ALA A 63 -4.98 -10.17 -4.84
N PRO A 64 -3.81 -10.78 -4.57
CA PRO A 64 -3.23 -10.83 -3.22
C PRO A 64 -3.13 -9.43 -2.62
N VAL A 65 -3.48 -9.25 -1.35
CA VAL A 65 -3.50 -7.95 -0.69
C VAL A 65 -2.56 -7.92 0.51
N GLN A 66 -2.00 -6.74 0.77
CA GLN A 66 -1.32 -6.41 2.02
C GLN A 66 -1.84 -5.06 2.51
N ILE A 67 -2.14 -4.98 3.81
CA ILE A 67 -2.62 -3.80 4.50
C ILE A 67 -1.42 -2.98 4.97
N VAL A 68 -1.27 -1.78 4.43
CA VAL A 68 -0.18 -0.86 4.79
C VAL A 68 -0.53 -0.12 6.09
N GLY A 69 -1.79 0.28 6.23
CA GLY A 69 -2.30 0.96 7.43
C GLY A 69 -3.63 1.62 7.20
N THR A 70 -4.08 2.40 8.19
CA THR A 70 -5.36 3.11 8.16
C THR A 70 -5.16 4.58 8.47
N THR A 71 -5.85 5.46 7.74
CA THR A 71 -5.95 6.87 8.12
C THR A 71 -7.25 7.14 8.87
N ASN A 72 -7.24 8.16 9.72
CA ASN A 72 -8.44 8.71 10.34
C ASN A 72 -8.44 10.24 10.18
N SER A 73 -9.48 10.79 9.55
CA SER A 73 -9.62 12.22 9.28
C SER A 73 -9.95 13.06 10.53
N ASP A 74 -10.52 12.45 11.58
CA ASP A 74 -10.91 13.18 12.79
C ASP A 74 -9.70 13.63 13.61
N ASP A 75 -8.65 12.80 13.62
CA ASP A 75 -7.42 13.06 14.38
C ASP A 75 -6.18 13.25 13.49
N GLY A 76 -6.35 13.22 12.15
CA GLY A 76 -5.29 13.48 11.18
C GLY A 76 -4.13 12.51 11.31
N SER A 77 -4.42 11.21 11.48
CA SER A 77 -3.41 10.21 11.79
C SER A 77 -3.37 9.05 10.79
N PHE A 78 -2.23 8.36 10.77
CA PHE A 78 -2.03 7.06 10.13
C PHE A 78 -1.59 6.04 11.16
N LEU A 79 -2.30 4.92 11.26
CA LEU A 79 -1.95 3.77 12.08
C LEU A 79 -1.43 2.65 11.17
N TRP A 80 -0.18 2.25 11.36
CA TRP A 80 0.47 1.26 10.53
C TRP A 80 -0.12 -0.14 10.70
N GLY A 81 -0.21 -0.89 9.59
CA GLY A 81 -0.75 -2.25 9.55
C GLY A 81 0.01 -3.24 10.44
N TRP A 82 1.33 -3.06 10.57
CA TRP A 82 2.21 -3.93 11.37
C TRP A 82 1.94 -3.86 12.90
N ASP A 83 1.23 -2.84 13.38
CA ASP A 83 0.79 -2.71 14.78
C ASP A 83 -0.71 -2.36 14.88
N HIS A 84 -1.48 -2.75 13.86
CA HIS A 84 -2.92 -2.57 13.84
C HIS A 84 -3.60 -3.84 14.37
N PRO A 85 -4.39 -3.78 15.48
CA PRO A 85 -4.92 -4.97 16.15
C PRO A 85 -5.81 -5.87 15.27
N SER A 86 -6.46 -5.27 14.27
CA SER A 86 -7.36 -5.98 13.34
C SER A 86 -6.68 -6.50 12.08
N VAL A 87 -5.36 -6.30 11.91
CA VAL A 87 -4.63 -6.74 10.73
C VAL A 87 -3.84 -8.01 11.09
N PRO A 88 -4.13 -9.15 10.44
CA PRO A 88 -3.31 -10.36 10.60
C PRO A 88 -1.86 -10.10 10.18
N PRO A 89 -0.85 -10.66 10.88
CA PRO A 89 0.55 -10.46 10.54
C PRO A 89 0.90 -10.81 9.09
N GLU A 90 0.30 -11.87 8.55
CA GLU A 90 0.42 -12.31 7.15
C GLU A 90 -0.13 -11.31 6.11
N LEU A 91 -0.94 -10.34 6.55
CA LEU A 91 -1.43 -9.24 5.71
C LEU A 91 -0.70 -7.92 5.98
N ALA A 92 0.35 -7.92 6.80
CA ALA A 92 1.12 -6.73 7.17
C ALA A 92 2.57 -6.75 6.67
N GLU A 93 2.96 -7.72 5.82
CA GLU A 93 4.35 -7.90 5.40
C GLU A 93 4.92 -6.64 4.71
N HIS A 94 4.12 -6.00 3.85
CA HIS A 94 4.57 -4.77 3.18
C HIS A 94 4.68 -3.57 4.14
N ALA A 95 3.86 -3.53 5.19
CA ALA A 95 3.97 -2.54 6.25
C ALA A 95 5.25 -2.77 7.08
N GLU A 96 5.57 -4.02 7.39
CA GLU A 96 6.81 -4.40 8.08
C GLU A 96 8.06 -4.04 7.27
N LEU A 97 8.04 -4.23 5.94
CA LEU A 97 9.12 -3.78 5.07
C LEU A 97 9.30 -2.25 5.12
N ALA A 98 8.19 -1.50 5.13
CA ALA A 98 8.23 -0.04 5.27
C ALA A 98 8.78 0.38 6.64
N ARG A 99 8.43 -0.33 7.72
CA ARG A 99 9.02 -0.13 9.05
C ARG A 99 10.53 -0.34 9.04
N ALA A 100 11.01 -1.45 8.47
CA ALA A 100 12.43 -1.76 8.36
C ALA A 100 13.19 -0.70 7.53
N PHE A 101 12.57 -0.20 6.46
CA PHE A 101 13.09 0.93 5.70
C PHE A 101 13.22 2.19 6.58
N GLY A 102 12.19 2.50 7.37
CA GLY A 102 12.19 3.60 8.32
C GLY A 102 13.33 3.51 9.34
N GLU A 103 13.46 2.36 9.98
CA GLU A 103 14.50 2.09 10.98
C GLU A 103 15.91 2.23 10.39
N ALA A 104 16.13 1.68 9.19
CA ALA A 104 17.42 1.74 8.51
C ALA A 104 17.85 3.17 8.13
N HIS A 105 16.90 4.08 7.92
CA HIS A 105 17.15 5.47 7.50
C HIS A 105 16.88 6.51 8.60
N GLY A 106 16.48 6.07 9.80
CA GLY A 106 16.15 6.96 10.91
C GLY A 106 14.93 7.85 10.63
N LEU A 107 13.87 7.29 10.04
CA LEU A 107 12.62 7.98 9.69
C LEU A 107 11.49 7.56 10.66
N PRO A 108 11.23 8.34 11.72
CA PRO A 108 10.22 7.99 12.73
C PRO A 108 8.81 7.85 12.16
N GLU A 109 8.51 8.53 11.05
CA GLU A 109 7.21 8.46 10.37
C GLU A 109 6.89 7.06 9.82
N TYR A 110 7.91 6.22 9.61
CA TYR A 110 7.77 4.82 9.19
C TYR A 110 7.88 3.82 10.36
N SER A 111 8.56 4.19 11.45
CA SER A 111 8.85 3.28 12.57
C SER A 111 7.96 3.46 13.80
N ASN A 112 7.25 4.58 13.92
CA ASN A 112 6.28 4.80 14.97
C ASN A 112 4.93 4.21 14.57
N ARG A 113 4.27 3.47 15.48
CA ARG A 113 2.99 2.80 15.21
C ARG A 113 1.91 3.72 14.64
N LYS A 114 1.81 4.94 15.17
CA LYS A 114 0.80 5.94 14.82
C LYS A 114 1.49 7.28 14.63
N VAL A 115 1.21 7.94 13.52
CA VAL A 115 1.88 9.18 13.12
C VAL A 115 0.86 10.20 12.63
N GLU A 116 1.18 11.49 12.78
CA GLU A 116 0.42 12.55 12.11
C GLU A 116 0.57 12.38 10.60
N CYS A 117 -0.54 12.43 9.88
CA CYS A 117 -0.58 12.07 8.47
C CYS A 117 -1.66 12.84 7.73
N ASP A 118 -1.27 13.49 6.64
CA ASP A 118 -2.18 13.98 5.63
C ASP A 118 -2.32 12.94 4.50
N ASP A 119 -3.18 13.22 3.51
CA ASP A 119 -3.42 12.31 2.39
C ASP A 119 -2.17 12.10 1.54
N MET A 120 -1.35 13.15 1.37
CA MET A 120 -0.11 13.09 0.59
C MET A 120 0.90 12.13 1.23
N ARG A 121 1.09 12.22 2.55
CA ARG A 121 1.96 11.33 3.31
C ARG A 121 1.48 9.88 3.29
N ALA A 122 0.17 9.65 3.37
CA ALA A 122 -0.38 8.30 3.29
C ALA A 122 -0.11 7.65 1.91
N TRP A 123 -0.16 8.42 0.83
CA TRP A 123 0.28 7.98 -0.50
C TRP A 123 1.78 7.66 -0.55
N GLU A 124 2.64 8.45 0.12
CA GLU A 124 4.07 8.14 0.23
C GLU A 124 4.30 6.78 0.91
N PHE A 125 3.63 6.53 2.03
CA PHE A 125 3.72 5.27 2.75
C PHE A 125 3.28 4.08 1.90
N ALA A 126 2.13 4.19 1.23
CA ALA A 126 1.64 3.15 0.34
C ALA A 126 2.57 2.90 -0.85
N ALA A 127 3.15 3.95 -1.42
CA ALA A 127 4.08 3.85 -2.54
C ALA A 127 5.40 3.17 -2.13
N VAL A 128 5.95 3.52 -0.97
CA VAL A 128 7.15 2.88 -0.43
C VAL A 128 6.89 1.41 -0.13
N ALA A 129 5.77 1.10 0.52
CA ALA A 129 5.36 -0.28 0.81
C ALA A 129 5.17 -1.09 -0.49
N MET A 130 4.53 -0.51 -1.51
CA MET A 130 4.38 -1.12 -2.84
C MET A 130 5.73 -1.46 -3.46
N ARG A 131 6.67 -0.50 -3.47
CA ARG A 131 7.99 -0.69 -4.08
C ARG A 131 8.82 -1.74 -3.33
N LEU A 132 8.83 -1.69 -2.01
CA LEU A 132 9.57 -2.64 -1.17
C LEU A 132 9.00 -4.06 -1.27
N GLY A 133 7.68 -4.19 -1.27
CA GLY A 133 6.98 -5.48 -1.41
C GLY A 133 6.93 -6.03 -2.83
N GLY A 134 7.41 -5.28 -3.83
CA GLY A 134 7.30 -5.68 -5.24
C GLY A 134 5.84 -5.83 -5.69
N ALA A 135 4.92 -5.10 -5.07
CA ALA A 135 3.49 -5.17 -5.37
C ALA A 135 3.18 -4.56 -6.75
N SER A 136 2.08 -4.98 -7.36
CA SER A 136 1.67 -4.50 -8.68
C SER A 136 0.97 -3.14 -8.62
N GLY A 137 0.36 -2.77 -7.50
CA GLY A 137 -0.31 -1.49 -7.33
C GLY A 137 -0.72 -1.18 -5.90
N THR A 138 -1.33 -0.01 -5.71
CA THR A 138 -1.90 0.45 -4.43
C THR A 138 -3.38 0.74 -4.57
N TYR A 139 -4.12 0.63 -3.47
CA TYR A 139 -5.53 1.00 -3.41
C TYR A 139 -5.85 1.66 -2.06
N ARG A 140 -6.68 2.71 -2.10
CA ARG A 140 -7.24 3.36 -0.91
C ARG A 140 -8.73 3.09 -0.88
N GLY A 141 -9.19 2.35 0.13
CA GLY A 141 -10.59 2.01 0.33
C GLY A 141 -11.19 2.75 1.52
N GLN A 142 -12.38 3.35 1.35
CA GLN A 142 -13.10 3.99 2.45
C GLN A 142 -13.74 2.93 3.36
N ALA A 143 -13.30 2.83 4.61
CA ALA A 143 -13.79 1.85 5.59
C ALA A 143 -14.93 2.37 6.46
N SER A 144 -14.95 3.67 6.71
CA SER A 144 -16.02 4.38 7.41
C SER A 144 -16.12 5.83 6.91
N GLU A 145 -16.99 6.63 7.52
CA GLU A 145 -17.09 8.07 7.21
C GLU A 145 -15.75 8.80 7.38
N THR A 146 -14.91 8.37 8.34
CA THR A 146 -13.69 9.07 8.74
C THR A 146 -12.42 8.25 8.51
N ALA A 147 -12.53 6.95 8.24
CA ALA A 147 -11.39 6.06 8.09
C ALA A 147 -11.22 5.51 6.66
N CYS A 148 -9.98 5.51 6.17
CA CYS A 148 -9.59 4.81 4.95
C CYS A 148 -8.55 3.73 5.26
N VAL A 149 -8.63 2.59 4.57
CA VAL A 149 -7.58 1.57 4.56
C VAL A 149 -6.69 1.79 3.34
N TRP A 150 -5.38 1.71 3.57
CA TRP A 150 -4.34 1.82 2.58
C TRP A 150 -3.74 0.46 2.32
N MET A 151 -3.75 0.05 1.07
CA MET A 151 -3.43 -1.32 0.67
C MET A 151 -2.47 -1.31 -0.50
N THR A 152 -1.71 -2.39 -0.60
CA THR A 152 -1.02 -2.79 -1.82
C THR A 152 -1.63 -4.08 -2.33
N PHE A 153 -1.58 -4.30 -3.64
CA PHE A 153 -2.08 -5.52 -4.25
C PHE A 153 -1.10 -6.11 -5.27
N GLY A 154 -1.09 -7.43 -5.36
CA GLY A 154 -0.25 -8.21 -6.28
C GLY A 154 -0.83 -8.32 -7.69
N ALA A 155 -0.44 -9.36 -8.42
CA ALA A 155 -0.92 -9.57 -9.78
C ALA A 155 -2.45 -9.74 -9.83
N VAL A 156 -3.09 -9.05 -10.78
CA VAL A 156 -4.55 -9.03 -10.93
C VAL A 156 -5.01 -10.20 -11.79
N THR A 157 -6.02 -10.91 -11.30
CA THR A 157 -6.77 -11.93 -12.05
C THR A 157 -8.18 -11.40 -12.35
N LEU A 158 -8.56 -11.42 -13.63
CA LEU A 158 -9.89 -11.05 -14.09
C LEU A 158 -10.77 -12.30 -14.28
N SER A 159 -12.04 -12.19 -13.89
CA SER A 159 -13.03 -13.24 -14.11
C SER A 159 -14.39 -12.63 -14.43
N GLN A 160 -15.20 -13.35 -15.21
CA GLN A 160 -16.64 -13.04 -15.33
C GLN A 160 -17.39 -13.65 -14.15
N GLY A 161 -18.33 -12.90 -13.58
CA GLY A 161 -19.22 -13.35 -12.51
C GLY A 161 -20.31 -14.30 -13.00
#